data_AF-X1VJF2-F1
#
_entry.id   AF-X1VJF2-F1
#
_cell.length_a   1.000
_cell.length_b   1.000
_cell.length_c   1.000
_cell.angle_alpha   90.00
_cell.angle_beta   90.00
_cell.angle_gamma   90.00
#
_symmetry.space_group_name_H-M   'P 1'
#
loop_
_entity.id
_entity.type
_entity.pdbx_description
1 polymer ?
#
loop_
_entity_poly.entity_id
_entity_poly.type
_entity_poly.pdbx_seq_one_letter_code
_entity_poly.pdbx_strand_id
1 'polypeptide(L)' 'KIYRRSMLNKIDIKSVGGFEIAMEVTIKAFKLGYRITELPSTWVDRTKGKTNFKIWKWLPHYLKWYIYCIFKFSSN' A
#
# COMPACT_ATOMS: atom_id res chain seq x y z
N LYS A 1 -3.01 -6.10 6.87
CA LYS A 1 -2.78 -6.84 5.61
C LYS A 1 -1.97 -8.09 5.92
N ILE A 2 -2.24 -9.21 5.23
CA ILE A 2 -1.55 -10.49 5.45
C ILE A 2 -0.78 -10.85 4.18
N TYR A 3 0.47 -11.29 4.33
CA TYR A 3 1.35 -11.60 3.21
C TYR A 3 2.09 -12.92 3.46
N ARG A 4 2.34 -13.67 2.37
CA ARG A 4 3.26 -14.81 2.41
C ARG A 4 4.70 -14.32 2.49
N ARG A 5 5.48 -14.85 3.43
CA ARG A 5 6.93 -14.55 3.57
C ARG A 5 7.72 -14.81 2.29
N SER A 6 7.45 -15.94 1.61
CA SER A 6 8.12 -16.30 0.36
C SER A 6 7.85 -15.33 -0.79
N MET A 7 6.69 -14.66 -0.77
CA MET A 7 6.37 -13.61 -1.73
C MET A 7 7.13 -12.32 -1.38
N LEU A 8 7.13 -11.92 -0.09
CA LEU A 8 7.85 -10.72 0.35
C LEU A 8 9.35 -10.80 0.08
N ASN A 9 9.98 -11.97 0.27
CA ASN A 9 11.40 -12.15 -0.01
C ASN A 9 11.77 -12.02 -1.50
N LYS A 10 10.80 -12.14 -2.41
CA LYS A 10 10.99 -11.93 -3.86
C LYS A 10 10.75 -10.49 -4.29
N ILE A 11 10.22 -9.66 -3.39
CA ILE A 11 9.91 -8.26 -3.65
C ILE A 11 10.99 -7.41 -2.97
N ASP A 12 11.76 -6.70 -3.77
CA ASP A 12 12.64 -5.64 -3.26
C ASP A 12 11.79 -4.45 -2.81
N ILE A 13 11.66 -4.19 -1.52
CA ILE A 13 10.82 -3.11 -0.96
C ILE A 13 11.67 -1.84 -0.85
N LYS A 14 11.26 -0.77 -1.54
CA LYS A 14 11.99 0.52 -1.57
C LYS A 14 11.29 1.63 -0.78
N SER A 15 10.04 1.43 -0.38
CA SER A 15 9.30 2.38 0.45
C SER A 15 9.84 2.43 1.87
N VAL A 16 10.15 3.63 2.33
CA VAL A 16 10.64 3.92 3.70
C VAL A 16 9.47 4.25 4.65
N GLY A 17 8.32 4.69 4.10
CA GLY A 17 7.13 5.04 4.85
C GLY A 17 6.17 3.86 5.06
N GLY A 18 5.67 3.69 6.28
CA GLY A 18 4.68 2.66 6.62
C GLY A 18 3.33 2.79 5.88
N PHE A 19 3.04 3.97 5.30
CA PHE A 19 1.85 4.20 4.49
C PHE A 19 2.03 3.77 3.02
N GLU A 20 3.25 3.90 2.50
CA GLU A 20 3.57 3.61 1.09
C GLU A 20 3.84 2.12 0.86
N ILE A 21 4.46 1.43 1.83
CA ILE A 21 4.81 0.01 1.74
C ILE A 21 3.62 -0.87 1.39
N ALA A 22 2.45 -0.55 1.95
CA ALA A 22 1.23 -1.29 1.73
C ALA A 22 0.76 -1.20 0.28
N MET A 23 1.07 -0.11 -0.43
CA MET A 23 0.72 0.09 -1.83
C MET A 23 1.78 -0.53 -2.75
N GLU A 24 3.06 -0.30 -2.45
CA GLU A 24 4.19 -0.87 -3.20
C GLU A 24 4.11 -2.40 -3.27
N VAL A 25 3.88 -3.06 -2.13
CA VAL A 25 3.77 -4.52 -2.06
C VAL A 25 2.59 -5.02 -2.89
N THR A 26 1.44 -4.33 -2.88
CA THR A 26 0.27 -4.70 -3.68
C THR A 26 0.57 -4.62 -5.18
N ILE A 27 1.18 -3.54 -5.64
CA ILE A 27 1.53 -3.34 -7.07
C ILE A 27 2.54 -4.39 -7.54
N LYS A 28 3.58 -4.66 -6.74
CA LYS A 28 4.60 -5.65 -7.10
C LYS A 28 4.07 -7.07 -7.06
N ALA A 29 3.20 -7.39 -6.10
CA ALA A 29 2.51 -8.68 -6.05
C ALA A 29 1.60 -8.88 -7.27
N PHE A 30 0.86 -7.83 -7.68
CA PHE A 30 0.04 -7.85 -8.88
C PHE A 30 0.88 -8.07 -10.15
N LYS A 31 1.98 -7.33 -10.30
CA LYS A 31 2.90 -7.48 -11.45
C LYS A 31 3.52 -8.87 -11.55
N LEU A 32 3.77 -9.52 -10.41
CA LEU A 32 4.32 -10.88 -10.35
C LEU A 32 3.25 -11.98 -10.54
N GLY A 33 1.98 -11.62 -10.79
CA GLY A 33 0.90 -12.57 -11.05
C GLY A 33 0.40 -13.29 -9.80
N TYR A 34 0.65 -12.78 -8.60
CA TYR A 34 0.09 -13.37 -7.38
C TYR A 34 -1.42 -13.11 -7.28
N ARG A 35 -2.13 -14.08 -6.70
CA ARG A 35 -3.55 -13.93 -6.37
C ARG A 35 -3.72 -12.96 -5.20
N ILE A 36 -4.54 -11.93 -5.42
CA ILE A 36 -4.91 -10.94 -4.40
C ILE A 36 -6.39 -11.15 -4.11
N THR A 37 -6.74 -11.25 -2.83
CA THR A 37 -8.11 -11.44 -2.35
C THR A 37 -8.36 -10.46 -1.22
N GLU A 38 -9.59 -9.95 -1.17
CA GLU A 38 -10.07 -9.07 -0.12
C GLU A 38 -11.00 -9.87 0.79
N LEU A 39 -10.80 -9.74 2.10
CA LEU A 39 -11.68 -10.33 3.10
C LEU A 39 -12.49 -9.21 3.75
N PRO A 40 -13.82 -9.35 3.86
CA PRO A 40 -14.64 -8.37 4.54
C PRO A 40 -14.18 -8.28 6.00
N SER A 41 -13.77 -7.09 6.42
CA SER A 41 -13.34 -6.82 7.79
C SER A 41 -14.00 -5.53 8.27
N THR A 42 -14.65 -5.60 9.43
CA THR A 42 -15.25 -4.45 10.09
C THR A 42 -14.30 -3.92 11.14
N TRP A 43 -13.97 -2.64 11.05
CA TRP A 43 -13.15 -1.97 12.06
C TRP A 43 -14.06 -1.37 13.12
N VAL A 44 -13.96 -1.87 14.35
CA VAL A 44 -14.66 -1.30 15.50
C VAL A 44 -13.71 -0.31 16.16
N ASP A 45 -13.84 0.96 15.78
CA ASP A 45 -13.00 2.02 16.32
C ASP A 45 -13.58 2.56 17.64
N ARG A 46 -12.71 3.11 18.49
CA ARG A 46 -13.13 3.69 19.78
C ARG A 46 -13.63 5.10 19.55
N THR A 47 -14.85 5.39 19.98
CA THR A 47 -15.54 6.69 19.78
C THR A 47 -14.97 7.86 20.59
N LYS A 48 -14.04 7.63 21.55
CA LYS A 48 -13.44 8.68 22.37
C LYS A 48 -11.93 8.82 22.13
N GLY A 49 -11.55 9.91 21.45
CA GLY A 49 -10.17 10.36 21.26
C GLY A 49 -10.05 11.37 20.12
N LYS A 50 -9.21 12.40 20.26
CA LYS A 50 -8.91 13.31 19.14
C LYS A 50 -8.09 12.56 18.09
N THR A 51 -8.59 12.50 16.85
CA THR A 51 -7.90 11.89 15.71
C THR A 51 -6.58 12.61 15.42
N ASN A 52 -5.44 11.97 15.71
CA ASN A 52 -4.10 12.45 15.34
C ASN A 52 -3.77 12.21 13.85
N PHE A 53 -4.78 12.10 13.00
CA PHE A 53 -4.62 11.77 11.58
C PHE A 53 -4.11 13.00 10.83
N LYS A 54 -2.79 13.11 10.67
CA LYS A 54 -2.13 14.20 9.94
C LYS A 54 -2.15 13.94 8.43
N ILE A 55 -3.33 13.93 7.81
CA ILE A 55 -3.53 13.68 6.36
C ILE A 55 -2.52 14.46 5.49
N TRP A 56 -2.34 15.74 5.78
CA TRP A 56 -1.46 16.63 5.02
C TRP A 56 0.01 16.21 4.99
N LYS A 57 0.49 15.52 6.03
CA LYS A 57 1.88 15.03 6.09
C LYS A 57 2.11 13.82 5.17
N TRP A 58 1.08 13.02 4.93
CA TRP A 58 1.16 11.77 4.17
C TRP A 58 0.73 11.91 2.71
N LEU A 59 -0.05 12.94 2.40
CA LEU A 59 -0.58 13.20 1.06
C LEU A 59 0.48 13.27 -0.06
N PRO A 60 1.61 14.02 0.06
CA PRO A 60 2.59 14.12 -1.04
C PRO A 60 3.30 12.80 -1.32
N HIS A 61 3.54 12.01 -0.28
CA HIS A 61 4.12 10.67 -0.35
C HIS A 61 3.22 9.69 -1.12
N TYR A 62 1.92 9.76 -0.88
CA TYR A 62 0.93 8.94 -1.58
C TYR A 62 0.80 9.32 -3.06
N LEU A 63 0.76 10.63 -3.35
CA LEU A 63 0.62 11.15 -4.71
C LEU A 63 1.78 10.70 -5.61
N LYS A 64 3.02 10.66 -5.07
CA LYS A 64 4.21 10.23 -5.82
C LYS A 64 4.06 8.82 -6.39
N TRP A 65 3.57 7.88 -5.60
CA TRP A 65 3.36 6.50 -6.04
C TRP A 65 2.15 6.35 -6.96
N TYR A 66 1.09 7.13 -6.74
CA TYR A 66 -0.08 7.15 -7.61
C TYR A 66 0.27 7.63 -9.03
N ILE A 67 1.05 8.71 -9.12
CA ILE A 67 1.61 9.23 -10.38
C ILE A 67 2.54 8.18 -11.01
N TYR A 68 3.43 7.57 -10.22
CA TYR A 68 4.30 6.51 -10.72
C TYR A 68 3.50 5.35 -11.34
N CYS A 69 2.43 4.89 -10.69
CA CYS A 69 1.56 3.85 -11.23
C CYS A 69 0.91 4.27 -12.54
N ILE A 70 0.31 5.45 -12.61
CA ILE A 70 -0.39 5.90 -13.83
C ILE A 70 0.58 6.03 -15.01
N PHE A 71 1.73 6.67 -14.82
CA PHE A 71 2.69 6.89 -15.90
C PHE A 71 3.43 5.60 -16.31
N LYS A 72 3.73 4.71 -15.34
CA LYS A 72 4.40 3.43 -15.61
C LYS A 72 3.46 2.40 -16.26
N PHE A 73 2.14 2.51 -16.03
CA PHE A 73 1.14 1.62 -16.60
C PHE A 73 0.74 2.02 -18.03
N SER A 74 0.77 3.32 -18.37
CA SER A 74 0.45 3.80 -19.73
C SER A 74 1.55 3.55 -20.77
N SER A 75 2.73 3.09 -20.37
CA SER A 75 3.90 2.89 -21.24
C SER A 75 4.08 1.42 -21.65
N ASN A 76 3.05 0.58 -21.53
CA ASN A 76 3.08 -0.84 -21.88
C ASN A 76 1.77 -1.21 -22.58
#